data_AF-A0A7S6VQK0-F1
#
_entry.id   AF-A0A7S6VQK0-F1
#
_cell.length_a   1.000
_cell.length_b   1.000
_cell.length_c   1.000
_cell.angle_alpha   90.00
_cell.angle_beta   90.00
_cell.angle_gamma   90.00
#
_symmetry.space_group_name_H-M   'P 1'
#
loop_
_entity.id
_entity.type
_entity.pdbx_description
1 polymer ?
#
loop_
_entity_poly.entity_id
_entity_poly.type
_entity_poly.pdbx_seq_one_letter_code
_entity_poly.pdbx_strand_id
1 'polypeptide(L)'
;MKLKLRDITIFNRIFGAEGGYLLDFSDRTLIHFFDEELNIDIDNEQYKEDGTSKAKRVRCLLKKVDADTALHVLDKLWSYRMSLDPSSATRDLAEYNALIVSIKSLDKNLSARLPSVIPPKNSFSDIDYTHLISEMDRIKLLPPHPRGYAFELWLNELFKVFKMDPKGSFRNTGEQIDGSFRVDGAYYLMEAKWHSKETPASDLHAFQGKLNGKASWTRGVFISWQGFSSDGLTAFGNGNRIVCISGRDIHQCLKSKIPFPVLLEAKLRHASETGECYIAYEYIRNLPKP
;
A
#
# COMPACT_ATOMS: atom_id res chain seq x y z
N MET A 1 8.36 11.96 13.76
CA MET A 1 8.22 12.27 15.20
C MET A 1 9.60 12.30 15.89
N LYS A 2 9.90 13.22 16.82
CA LYS A 2 11.20 13.20 17.53
C LYS A 2 11.08 12.48 18.88
N LEU A 3 11.50 11.22 18.94
CA LEU A 3 11.64 10.47 20.20
C LEU A 3 12.65 11.17 21.12
N LYS A 4 12.32 11.30 22.41
CA LYS A 4 13.23 11.87 23.42
C LYS A 4 14.31 10.84 23.79
N LEU A 5 15.44 11.30 24.33
CA LEU A 5 16.50 10.41 24.80
C LEU A 5 15.97 9.37 25.81
N ARG A 6 15.10 9.80 26.73
CA ARG A 6 14.42 8.93 27.70
C ARG A 6 13.61 7.83 27.01
N ASP A 7 12.88 8.15 25.94
CA ASP A 7 12.06 7.18 25.20
C ASP A 7 12.95 6.09 24.58
N ILE A 8 14.11 6.49 24.02
CA ILE A 8 15.10 5.57 23.46
C ILE A 8 15.73 4.69 24.54
N THR A 9 16.03 5.26 25.71
CA THR A 9 16.55 4.49 26.85
C THR A 9 15.54 3.43 27.31
N ILE A 10 14.27 3.81 27.48
CA ILE A 10 13.21 2.87 27.83
C ILE A 10 13.07 1.79 26.76
N PHE A 11 12.99 2.16 25.48
CA PHE A 11 12.92 1.22 24.36
C PHE A 11 14.07 0.21 24.39
N ASN A 12 15.31 0.69 24.52
CA ASN A 12 16.48 -0.18 24.56
C ASN A 12 16.42 -1.17 25.73
N ARG A 13 15.98 -0.72 26.90
CA ARG A 13 15.91 -1.59 28.07
C ARG A 13 14.82 -2.64 27.93
N ILE A 14 13.59 -2.23 27.62
CA ILE A 14 12.43 -3.13 27.61
C ILE A 14 12.46 -4.11 26.44
N PHE A 15 13.11 -3.78 25.33
CA PHE A 15 13.22 -4.68 24.18
C PHE A 15 14.61 -5.29 24.01
N GLY A 16 15.50 -5.16 25.01
CA GLY A 16 16.87 -5.66 24.93
C GLY A 16 17.63 -5.12 23.71
N ALA A 17 17.38 -3.86 23.36
CA ALA A 17 17.84 -3.26 22.11
C ALA A 17 19.23 -2.59 22.17
N GLU A 18 19.98 -2.88 23.23
CA GLU A 18 21.36 -2.41 23.38
C GLU A 18 22.29 -3.12 22.38
N GLY A 19 23.34 -2.42 21.92
CA GLY A 19 24.32 -2.99 20.98
C GLY A 19 23.79 -3.34 19.58
N GLY A 20 22.51 -3.08 19.27
CA GLY A 20 21.92 -3.39 17.97
C GLY A 20 21.05 -4.65 17.92
N TYR A 21 20.93 -5.38 19.03
CA TYR A 21 19.99 -6.49 19.20
C TYR A 21 18.54 -5.99 19.32
N LEU A 22 17.55 -6.88 19.22
CA LEU A 22 16.15 -6.52 19.49
C LEU A 22 15.42 -7.80 19.81
N LEU A 23 15.00 -7.97 21.06
CA LEU A 23 14.44 -9.20 21.59
C LEU A 23 15.32 -10.41 21.17
N ASP A 24 14.71 -11.54 20.82
CA ASP A 24 15.37 -12.74 20.32
C ASP A 24 15.41 -12.83 18.78
N PHE A 25 15.07 -11.74 18.08
CA PHE A 25 15.01 -11.75 16.61
C PHE A 25 16.40 -11.94 15.97
N SER A 26 16.46 -12.81 14.97
CA SER A 26 17.43 -12.76 13.87
C SER A 26 17.00 -11.72 12.83
N ASP A 27 17.88 -11.30 11.92
CA ASP A 27 17.47 -10.37 10.85
C ASP A 27 16.34 -10.95 9.99
N ARG A 28 16.36 -12.26 9.72
CA ARG A 28 15.30 -12.96 8.96
C ARG A 28 13.96 -12.93 9.68
N THR A 29 13.95 -13.27 10.96
CA THR A 29 12.71 -13.33 11.76
C THR A 29 12.14 -11.95 12.04
N LEU A 30 13.00 -10.92 12.17
CA LEU A 30 12.56 -9.53 12.26
C LEU A 30 11.81 -9.09 10.98
N ILE A 31 12.39 -9.37 9.81
CA ILE A 31 11.77 -9.00 8.52
C ILE A 31 10.40 -9.66 8.39
N HIS A 32 10.32 -10.98 8.67
CA HIS A 32 9.05 -11.72 8.63
C HIS A 32 8.02 -11.16 9.60
N PHE A 33 8.42 -10.87 10.85
CA PHE A 33 7.53 -10.29 11.85
C PHE A 33 6.95 -8.95 11.39
N PHE A 34 7.78 -8.06 10.83
CA PHE A 34 7.32 -6.76 10.35
C PHE A 34 6.44 -6.87 9.09
N ASP A 35 6.68 -7.85 8.21
CA ASP A 35 5.78 -8.11 7.07
C ASP A 35 4.40 -8.59 7.53
N GLU A 36 4.37 -9.64 8.36
CA GLU A 36 3.12 -10.28 8.76
C GLU A 36 2.28 -9.40 9.68
N GLU A 37 2.88 -8.85 10.74
CA GLU A 37 2.14 -8.15 11.79
C GLU A 37 1.85 -6.69 11.46
N LEU A 38 2.68 -6.08 10.62
CA LEU A 38 2.69 -4.64 10.40
C LEU A 38 2.59 -4.26 8.92
N ASN A 39 2.81 -5.20 8.00
CA ASN A 39 2.99 -4.94 6.57
C ASN A 39 4.05 -3.88 6.30
N ILE A 40 5.20 -3.95 6.96
CA ILE A 40 6.30 -2.99 6.82
C ILE A 40 7.57 -3.70 6.34
N ASP A 41 8.17 -3.23 5.25
CA ASP A 41 9.51 -3.62 4.81
C ASP A 41 10.56 -2.96 5.71
N ILE A 42 10.83 -3.55 6.88
CA ILE A 42 11.80 -3.01 7.84
C ILE A 42 13.24 -2.99 7.31
N ASP A 43 13.54 -3.71 6.23
CA ASP A 43 14.85 -3.67 5.57
C ASP A 43 14.96 -2.61 4.47
N ASN A 44 13.93 -1.79 4.27
CA ASN A 44 13.99 -0.70 3.31
C ASN A 44 15.15 0.27 3.62
N GLU A 45 15.82 0.77 2.57
CA GLU A 45 16.94 1.72 2.69
C GLU A 45 16.59 2.96 3.53
N GLN A 46 15.33 3.40 3.52
CA GLN A 46 14.89 4.55 4.31
C GLN A 46 15.04 4.35 5.83
N TYR A 47 15.18 3.11 6.31
CA TYR A 47 15.36 2.78 7.73
C TYR A 47 16.81 2.49 8.12
N LYS A 48 17.75 2.50 7.16
CA LYS A 48 19.17 2.17 7.41
C LYS A 48 20.06 3.38 7.71
N GLU A 49 19.50 4.60 7.77
CA GLU A 49 20.24 5.85 8.02
C GLU A 49 21.05 5.84 9.33
N ASP A 50 20.50 5.29 10.41
CA ASP A 50 21.18 5.18 11.72
C ASP A 50 22.09 3.93 11.80
N GLY A 51 22.12 3.12 10.73
CA GLY A 51 22.84 1.87 10.56
C GLY A 51 21.93 0.65 10.36
N THR A 52 22.53 -0.50 10.06
CA THR A 52 21.83 -1.68 9.54
C THR A 52 21.38 -2.71 10.58
N SER A 53 21.73 -2.54 11.86
CA SER A 53 21.31 -3.48 12.91
C SER A 53 19.80 -3.40 13.18
N LYS A 54 19.22 -4.49 13.69
CA LYS A 54 17.79 -4.61 14.03
C LYS A 54 17.27 -3.43 14.85
N ALA A 55 17.93 -3.14 15.98
CA ALA A 55 17.54 -2.01 16.85
C ALA A 55 17.61 -0.66 16.13
N LYS A 56 18.60 -0.48 15.24
CA LYS A 56 18.81 0.77 14.53
C LYS A 56 17.72 0.97 13.48
N ARG A 57 17.40 -0.06 12.70
CA ARG A 57 16.30 -0.05 11.72
C ARG A 57 14.96 0.26 12.37
N VAL A 58 14.61 -0.44 13.46
CA VAL A 58 13.34 -0.21 14.17
C VAL A 58 13.27 1.17 14.82
N ARG A 59 14.36 1.66 15.44
CA ARG A 59 14.37 3.02 15.99
C ARG A 59 14.29 4.09 14.90
N CYS A 60 14.94 3.87 13.75
CA CYS A 60 14.85 4.76 12.61
C CYS A 60 13.40 4.86 12.11
N LEU A 61 12.72 3.72 11.94
CA LEU A 61 11.28 3.66 11.64
C LEU A 61 10.47 4.49 12.64
N LEU A 62 10.61 4.25 13.94
CA LEU A 62 9.83 4.94 14.99
C LEU A 62 10.04 6.48 15.00
N LYS A 63 11.22 6.96 14.59
CA LYS A 63 11.48 8.42 14.44
C LYS A 63 10.79 9.00 13.20
N LYS A 64 10.56 8.17 12.18
CA LYS A 64 10.16 8.59 10.84
C LYS A 64 8.67 8.47 10.58
N VAL A 65 7.95 7.59 11.26
CA VAL A 65 6.50 7.46 11.08
C VAL A 65 5.71 8.42 11.97
N ASP A 66 4.40 8.48 11.75
CA ASP A 66 3.44 9.17 12.61
C ASP A 66 3.28 8.43 13.97
N ALA A 67 2.64 9.07 14.93
CA ALA A 67 2.51 8.52 16.27
C ALA A 67 1.66 7.25 16.30
N ASP A 68 0.58 7.17 15.51
CA ASP A 68 -0.31 6.01 15.49
C ASP A 68 0.44 4.78 14.95
N THR A 69 1.16 4.92 13.84
CA THR A 69 2.02 3.86 13.30
C THR A 69 3.11 3.45 14.30
N ALA A 70 3.79 4.41 14.95
CA ALA A 70 4.81 4.10 15.95
C ALA A 70 4.24 3.33 17.15
N LEU A 71 3.06 3.73 17.63
CA LEU A 71 2.36 3.05 18.72
C LEU A 71 1.95 1.63 18.33
N HIS A 72 1.48 1.43 17.09
CA HIS A 72 1.13 0.11 16.58
C HIS A 72 2.35 -0.82 16.51
N VAL A 73 3.50 -0.33 16.03
CA VAL A 73 4.77 -1.08 16.03
C VAL A 73 5.15 -1.49 17.46
N LEU A 74 5.08 -0.56 18.42
CA LEU A 74 5.43 -0.83 19.82
C LEU A 74 4.46 -1.82 20.48
N ASP A 75 3.17 -1.77 20.17
CA ASP A 75 2.16 -2.70 20.64
C ASP A 75 2.41 -4.14 20.15
N LYS A 76 2.75 -4.29 18.86
CA LYS A 76 3.12 -5.60 18.30
C LYS A 76 4.39 -6.16 18.92
N LEU A 77 5.45 -5.36 19.06
CA LEU A 77 6.68 -5.79 19.72
C LEU A 77 6.46 -6.14 21.19
N TRP A 78 5.60 -5.39 21.90
CA TRP A 78 5.26 -5.68 23.29
C TRP A 78 4.49 -6.98 23.43
N SER A 79 3.49 -7.20 22.57
CA SER A 79 2.71 -8.44 22.50
C SER A 79 3.63 -9.64 22.25
N TYR A 80 4.57 -9.52 21.32
CA TYR A 80 5.57 -10.55 21.07
C TYR A 80 6.45 -10.82 22.30
N ARG A 81 6.97 -9.77 22.95
CA ARG A 81 7.76 -9.91 24.18
C ARG A 81 6.96 -10.61 25.30
N MET A 82 5.69 -10.25 25.47
CA MET A 82 4.80 -10.89 26.45
C MET A 82 4.62 -12.38 26.16
N SER A 83 4.66 -12.81 24.89
CA SER A 83 4.60 -14.22 24.52
C SER A 83 5.90 -15.00 24.82
N LEU A 84 7.06 -14.32 24.83
CA LEU A 84 8.36 -14.93 25.12
C LEU A 84 8.60 -15.12 26.62
N ASP A 85 8.37 -14.07 27.42
CA ASP A 85 8.57 -14.09 28.88
C ASP A 85 7.57 -13.14 29.57
N PRO A 86 6.36 -13.65 29.90
CA PRO A 86 5.33 -12.86 30.56
C PRO A 86 5.79 -12.25 31.88
N SER A 87 6.62 -12.97 32.65
CA SER A 87 7.03 -12.56 34.00
C SER A 87 8.00 -11.39 33.95
N SER A 88 9.01 -11.45 33.07
CA SER A 88 9.95 -10.36 32.87
C SER A 88 9.27 -9.14 32.27
N ALA A 89 8.43 -9.33 31.25
CA ALA A 89 7.75 -8.21 30.62
C ALA A 89 6.72 -7.54 31.54
N THR A 90 6.03 -8.27 32.43
CA THR A 90 5.13 -7.68 33.43
C THR A 90 5.84 -6.70 34.36
N ARG A 91 7.11 -6.97 34.72
CA ARG A 91 7.91 -6.06 35.57
C ARG A 91 8.21 -4.72 34.87
N ASP A 92 8.28 -4.71 33.55
CA ASP A 92 8.54 -3.51 32.74
C ASP A 92 7.28 -2.81 32.24
N LEU A 93 6.08 -3.31 32.57
CA LEU A 93 4.80 -2.79 32.06
C LEU A 93 4.62 -1.30 32.37
N ALA A 94 5.05 -0.84 33.54
CA ALA A 94 4.98 0.57 33.91
C ALA A 94 5.82 1.47 32.98
N GLU A 95 6.97 0.98 32.55
CA GLU A 95 7.85 1.74 31.64
C GLU A 95 7.38 1.70 30.20
N TYR A 96 6.89 0.54 29.76
CA TYR A 96 6.19 0.45 28.48
C TYR A 96 5.03 1.44 28.41
N ASN A 97 4.18 1.48 29.44
CA ASN A 97 3.09 2.46 29.53
C ASN A 97 3.61 3.91 29.53
N ALA A 98 4.70 4.19 30.23
CA ALA A 98 5.32 5.52 30.20
C ALA A 98 5.82 5.92 28.80
N LEU A 99 6.40 4.97 28.05
CA LEU A 99 6.81 5.18 26.66
C LEU A 99 5.62 5.48 25.75
N ILE A 100 4.53 4.70 25.86
CA ILE A 100 3.29 4.89 25.11
C ILE A 100 2.67 6.27 25.41
N VAL A 101 2.60 6.67 26.67
CA VAL A 101 2.09 8.00 27.08
C VAL A 101 2.97 9.12 26.53
N SER A 102 4.30 8.96 26.58
CA SER A 102 5.25 9.94 26.02
C SER A 102 4.99 10.14 24.52
N ILE A 103 4.86 9.06 23.75
CA ILE A 103 4.59 9.11 22.31
C ILE A 103 3.23 9.74 21.99
N LYS A 104 2.16 9.35 22.69
CA LYS A 104 0.82 9.97 22.56
C LYS A 104 0.84 11.48 22.85
N SER A 105 1.67 11.91 23.79
CA SER A 105 1.81 13.34 24.14
C SER A 105 2.56 14.15 23.09
N LEU A 106 3.42 13.50 22.29
CA LEU A 106 4.11 14.15 21.18
C LEU A 106 3.10 14.48 20.07
N ASP A 107 2.19 13.55 19.76
CA ASP A 107 1.19 13.73 18.70
C ASP A 107 0.27 14.95 18.93
N LYS A 108 -0.22 15.12 20.16
CA LYS A 108 -1.07 16.27 20.54
C LYS A 108 -0.39 17.63 20.40
N ASN A 109 0.94 17.67 20.35
CA ASN A 109 1.73 18.91 20.27
C ASN A 109 2.30 19.17 18.87
N LEU A 110 2.09 18.28 17.89
CA LEU A 110 2.79 18.29 16.60
C LEU A 110 1.93 18.61 15.37
N SER A 111 0.64 18.93 15.52
CA SER A 111 -0.24 19.26 14.38
C SER A 111 0.16 20.50 13.57
N ALA A 112 1.28 21.16 13.88
CA ALA A 112 1.73 22.34 13.16
C ALA A 112 3.12 22.26 12.50
N ARG A 113 4.05 21.37 12.91
CA ARG A 113 5.45 21.48 12.42
C ARG A 113 6.21 20.17 12.53
N LEU A 114 6.41 19.42 11.43
CA LEU A 114 7.67 18.73 11.12
C LEU A 114 7.67 18.13 9.69
N PRO A 115 8.73 18.33 8.88
CA PRO A 115 8.88 17.75 7.53
C PRO A 115 9.26 16.26 7.47
N SER A 116 9.25 15.53 8.60
CA SER A 116 9.94 14.23 8.73
C SER A 116 9.04 13.02 8.99
N VAL A 117 7.72 13.17 8.86
CA VAL A 117 6.79 12.03 8.87
C VAL A 117 6.77 11.44 7.46
N ILE A 118 7.21 10.20 7.30
CA ILE A 118 7.11 9.44 6.06
C ILE A 118 6.17 8.25 6.25
N PRO A 119 5.38 7.87 5.24
CA PRO A 119 4.60 6.65 5.30
C PRO A 119 5.53 5.44 5.39
N PRO A 120 5.17 4.42 6.20
CA PRO A 120 5.94 3.20 6.23
C PRO A 120 5.91 2.52 4.85
N LYS A 121 7.04 1.94 4.42
CA LYS A 121 7.09 1.16 3.18
C LYS A 121 6.49 -0.22 3.41
N ASN A 122 5.54 -0.59 2.57
CA ASN A 122 4.89 -1.89 2.63
C ASN A 122 5.85 -3.02 2.24
N SER A 123 5.70 -4.17 2.90
CA SER A 123 6.39 -5.40 2.50
C SER A 123 5.66 -6.07 1.33
N PHE A 124 6.44 -6.64 0.40
CA PHE A 124 5.94 -7.37 -0.77
C PHE A 124 6.78 -8.64 -1.04
N SER A 125 7.36 -9.24 0.02
CA SER A 125 8.34 -10.35 -0.09
C SER A 125 7.76 -11.64 -0.66
N ASP A 126 6.52 -11.98 -0.31
CA ASP A 126 5.95 -13.31 -0.53
C ASP A 126 4.92 -13.36 -1.67
N ILE A 127 5.07 -12.46 -2.64
CA ILE A 127 4.15 -12.37 -3.79
C ILE A 127 4.53 -13.39 -4.86
N ASP A 128 3.64 -14.35 -5.13
CA ASP A 128 3.78 -15.26 -6.26
C ASP A 128 3.37 -14.59 -7.58
N TYR A 129 4.28 -13.79 -8.13
CA TYR A 129 4.10 -13.13 -9.42
C TYR A 129 3.86 -14.12 -10.57
N THR A 130 4.44 -15.33 -10.49
CA THR A 130 4.29 -16.35 -11.54
C THR A 130 2.86 -16.85 -11.60
N HIS A 131 2.27 -17.15 -10.43
CA HIS A 131 0.86 -17.54 -10.33
C HIS A 131 -0.09 -16.44 -10.79
N LEU A 132 0.17 -15.17 -10.43
CA LEU A 132 -0.66 -14.05 -10.89
C LEU A 132 -0.66 -13.94 -12.43
N ILE A 133 0.50 -14.09 -13.07
CA ILE A 133 0.64 -14.04 -14.53
C ILE A 133 -0.02 -15.26 -15.19
N SER A 134 0.18 -16.47 -14.66
CA SER A 134 -0.40 -17.68 -15.25
C SER A 134 -1.93 -17.65 -15.24
N GLU A 135 -2.56 -17.11 -14.18
CA GLU A 135 -4.00 -16.91 -14.16
C GLU A 135 -4.48 -15.87 -15.19
N MET A 136 -3.72 -14.78 -15.42
CA MET A 136 -4.04 -13.84 -16.51
C MET A 136 -4.02 -14.54 -17.87
N ASP A 137 -3.03 -15.40 -18.10
CA ASP A 137 -2.92 -16.16 -19.35
C ASP A 137 -4.07 -17.16 -19.52
N ARG A 138 -4.52 -17.79 -18.43
CA ARG A 138 -5.71 -18.66 -18.43
C ARG A 138 -6.98 -17.88 -18.79
N ILE A 139 -7.18 -16.69 -18.23
CA ILE A 139 -8.37 -15.86 -18.48
C ILE A 139 -8.49 -15.47 -19.95
N LYS A 140 -7.37 -15.23 -20.66
CA LYS A 140 -7.39 -14.90 -22.10
C LYS A 140 -8.09 -15.94 -22.96
N LEU A 141 -8.05 -17.21 -22.54
CA LEU A 141 -8.61 -18.36 -23.27
C LEU A 141 -10.13 -18.50 -23.08
N LEU A 142 -10.74 -17.73 -22.18
CA LEU A 142 -12.17 -17.80 -21.90
C LEU A 142 -13.01 -17.09 -22.97
N PRO A 143 -14.26 -17.52 -23.20
CA PRO A 143 -15.22 -16.79 -24.04
C PRO A 143 -15.54 -15.39 -23.48
N PRO A 144 -16.04 -14.45 -24.31
CA PRO A 144 -16.17 -13.03 -23.93
C PRO A 144 -16.88 -12.75 -22.60
N HIS A 145 -18.05 -13.34 -22.35
CA HIS A 145 -18.81 -13.08 -21.11
C HIS A 145 -18.14 -13.68 -19.85
N PRO A 146 -17.81 -14.99 -19.80
CA PRO A 146 -17.07 -15.55 -18.67
C PRO A 146 -15.74 -14.86 -18.38
N ARG A 147 -15.08 -14.35 -19.42
CA ARG A 147 -13.79 -13.69 -19.31
C ARG A 147 -13.84 -12.37 -18.55
N GLY A 148 -14.87 -11.55 -18.76
CA GLY A 148 -15.05 -10.31 -17.99
C GLY A 148 -15.19 -10.59 -16.49
N TYR A 149 -16.07 -11.53 -16.14
CA TYR A 149 -16.27 -11.95 -14.76
C TYR A 149 -15.01 -12.55 -14.12
N ALA A 150 -14.29 -13.42 -14.86
CA ALA A 150 -13.04 -13.99 -14.37
C ALA A 150 -11.96 -12.91 -14.14
N PHE A 151 -11.95 -11.85 -14.95
CA PHE A 151 -11.04 -10.72 -14.77
C PHE A 151 -11.36 -9.91 -13.51
N GLU A 152 -12.63 -9.64 -13.23
CA GLU A 152 -13.05 -8.97 -11.99
C GLU A 152 -12.60 -9.76 -10.75
N LEU A 153 -12.82 -11.09 -10.75
CA LEU A 153 -12.37 -11.96 -9.67
C LEU A 153 -10.85 -11.94 -9.52
N TRP A 154 -10.12 -12.02 -10.64
CA TRP A 154 -8.66 -11.98 -10.62
C TRP A 154 -8.11 -10.64 -10.11
N LEU A 155 -8.72 -9.51 -10.46
CA LEU A 155 -8.37 -8.20 -9.91
C LEU A 155 -8.63 -8.14 -8.39
N ASN A 156 -9.72 -8.75 -7.92
CA ASN A 156 -10.00 -8.84 -6.49
C ASN A 156 -8.89 -9.62 -5.77
N GLU A 157 -8.44 -10.75 -6.31
CA GLU A 157 -7.33 -11.53 -5.76
C GLU A 157 -6.00 -10.78 -5.83
N LEU A 158 -5.71 -10.07 -6.94
CA LEU A 158 -4.55 -9.20 -7.06
C LEU A 158 -4.50 -8.18 -5.90
N PHE A 159 -5.61 -7.51 -5.62
CA PHE A 159 -5.70 -6.53 -4.55
C PHE A 159 -5.60 -7.18 -3.16
N LYS A 160 -6.11 -8.39 -2.96
CA LYS A 160 -5.94 -9.14 -1.69
C LYS A 160 -4.48 -9.48 -1.44
N VAL A 161 -3.79 -10.00 -2.45
CA VAL A 161 -2.38 -10.37 -2.38
C VAL A 161 -1.50 -9.17 -1.99
N PHE A 162 -1.85 -7.97 -2.47
CA PHE A 162 -1.17 -6.73 -2.08
C PHE A 162 -1.76 -6.04 -0.84
N LYS A 163 -2.61 -6.73 -0.05
CA LYS A 163 -3.24 -6.25 1.20
C LYS A 163 -4.01 -4.92 1.04
N MET A 164 -4.67 -4.73 -0.10
CA MET A 164 -5.40 -3.50 -0.46
C MET A 164 -6.88 -3.53 -0.05
N ASP A 165 -7.29 -4.35 0.92
CA ASP A 165 -8.68 -4.43 1.45
C ASP A 165 -9.79 -4.37 0.36
N PRO A 166 -9.80 -5.30 -0.62
CA PRO A 166 -10.72 -5.20 -1.73
C PRO A 166 -12.12 -5.70 -1.39
N LYS A 167 -13.11 -5.08 -2.03
CA LYS A 167 -14.52 -5.47 -2.04
C LYS A 167 -14.94 -5.74 -3.48
N GLY A 168 -15.57 -6.89 -3.69
CA GLY A 168 -16.13 -7.27 -4.99
C GLY A 168 -17.30 -6.38 -5.40
N SER A 169 -17.89 -6.68 -6.55
CA SER A 169 -18.94 -5.84 -7.15
C SER A 169 -20.11 -5.60 -6.21
N PHE A 170 -20.66 -4.39 -6.27
CA PHE A 170 -21.77 -3.98 -5.42
C PHE A 170 -22.70 -3.01 -6.14
N ARG A 171 -23.94 -2.94 -5.65
CA ARG A 171 -24.95 -2.02 -6.17
C ARG A 171 -25.24 -0.93 -5.15
N ASN A 172 -25.13 0.31 -5.60
CA ASN A 172 -25.80 1.44 -4.98
C ASN A 172 -27.16 1.63 -5.65
N THR A 173 -28.05 2.44 -5.08
CA THR A 173 -29.39 2.69 -5.64
C THR A 173 -29.34 3.06 -7.13
N GLY A 174 -29.64 2.10 -8.01
CA GLY A 174 -29.64 2.27 -9.47
C GLY A 174 -28.28 2.16 -10.19
N GLU A 175 -27.18 1.85 -9.49
CA GLU A 175 -25.82 1.93 -10.04
C GLU A 175 -24.97 0.73 -9.62
N GLN A 176 -24.33 0.04 -10.57
CA GLN A 176 -23.38 -1.05 -10.32
C GLN A 176 -21.93 -0.55 -10.45
N ILE A 177 -21.10 -0.95 -9.49
CA ILE A 177 -19.64 -0.75 -9.46
C ILE A 177 -18.98 -2.13 -9.37
N ASP A 178 -17.95 -2.37 -10.18
CA ASP A 178 -17.27 -3.68 -10.28
C ASP A 178 -16.44 -4.01 -9.04
N GLY A 179 -15.95 -3.00 -8.33
CA GLY A 179 -15.35 -3.19 -7.02
C GLY A 179 -14.82 -1.93 -6.37
N SER A 180 -14.20 -2.10 -5.21
CA SER A 180 -13.44 -1.05 -4.53
C SER A 180 -12.27 -1.64 -3.79
N PHE A 181 -11.25 -0.83 -3.51
CA PHE A 181 -10.10 -1.24 -2.70
C PHE A 181 -9.50 -0.02 -1.98
N ARG A 182 -8.58 -0.27 -1.05
CA ARG A 182 -7.93 0.73 -0.21
C ARG A 182 -6.43 0.83 -0.52
N VAL A 183 -5.93 2.05 -0.64
CA VAL A 183 -4.50 2.37 -0.74
C VAL A 183 -4.21 3.59 0.11
N ASP A 184 -3.21 3.50 0.98
CA ASP A 184 -2.75 4.61 1.85
C ASP A 184 -3.89 5.34 2.58
N GLY A 185 -4.84 4.56 3.10
CA GLY A 185 -6.00 5.06 3.86
C GLY A 185 -7.13 5.64 3.00
N ALA A 186 -6.98 5.71 1.67
CA ALA A 186 -8.02 6.18 0.75
C ALA A 186 -8.74 5.03 0.05
N TYR A 187 -10.05 5.19 -0.17
CA TYR A 187 -10.88 4.25 -0.93
C TYR A 187 -10.96 4.64 -2.40
N TYR A 188 -10.73 3.65 -3.26
CA TYR A 188 -10.83 3.74 -4.71
C TYR A 188 -12.00 2.89 -5.19
N LEU A 189 -12.85 3.46 -6.05
CA LEU A 189 -13.82 2.67 -6.81
C LEU A 189 -13.15 2.18 -8.09
N MET A 190 -13.55 1.00 -8.55
CA MET A 190 -12.93 0.33 -9.69
C MET A 190 -13.97 -0.11 -10.71
N GLU A 191 -13.66 0.11 -11.98
CA GLU A 191 -14.33 -0.48 -13.13
C GLU A 191 -13.31 -1.30 -13.91
N ALA A 192 -13.72 -2.48 -14.38
CA ALA A 192 -12.88 -3.40 -15.11
C ALA A 192 -13.50 -3.76 -16.46
N LYS A 193 -12.72 -3.65 -17.53
CA LYS A 193 -13.19 -3.95 -18.88
C LYS A 193 -12.26 -4.90 -19.61
N TRP A 194 -12.77 -6.08 -19.96
CA TRP A 194 -12.07 -7.03 -20.82
C TRP A 194 -12.72 -7.12 -22.21
N HIS A 195 -12.41 -6.16 -23.08
CA HIS A 195 -12.85 -6.13 -24.46
C HIS A 195 -11.66 -6.28 -25.43
N SER A 196 -11.92 -6.65 -26.69
CA SER A 196 -10.88 -6.75 -27.73
C SER A 196 -10.54 -5.40 -28.38
N LYS A 197 -11.40 -4.39 -28.20
CA LYS A 197 -11.18 -3.02 -28.65
C LYS A 197 -10.71 -2.15 -27.50
N GLU A 198 -9.94 -1.12 -27.83
CA GLU A 198 -9.55 -0.07 -26.90
C GLU A 198 -10.79 0.64 -26.34
N THR A 199 -10.69 1.08 -25.08
CA THR A 199 -11.77 1.76 -24.37
C THR A 199 -11.92 3.21 -24.89
N PRO A 200 -13.12 3.62 -25.35
CA PRO A 200 -13.42 4.99 -25.78
C PRO A 200 -13.75 5.93 -24.60
N ALA A 201 -13.81 7.23 -24.90
CA ALA A 201 -14.18 8.28 -23.91
C ALA A 201 -15.55 8.04 -23.25
N SER A 202 -16.52 7.49 -23.98
CA SER A 202 -17.88 7.27 -23.47
C SER A 202 -17.92 6.40 -22.23
N ASP A 203 -17.06 5.38 -22.14
CA ASP A 203 -16.96 4.51 -20.97
C ASP A 203 -16.34 5.24 -19.78
N LEU A 204 -15.31 6.06 -20.03
CA LEU A 204 -14.67 6.89 -19.00
C LEU A 204 -15.64 7.94 -18.45
N HIS A 205 -16.42 8.59 -19.32
CA HIS A 205 -17.47 9.54 -18.90
C HIS A 205 -18.58 8.85 -18.11
N ALA A 206 -18.99 7.64 -18.50
CA ALA A 206 -19.96 6.86 -17.74
C ALA A 206 -19.45 6.59 -16.31
N PHE A 207 -18.19 6.17 -16.17
CA PHE A 207 -17.58 5.98 -14.86
C PHE A 207 -17.37 7.29 -14.08
N GLN A 208 -17.02 8.38 -14.75
CA GLN A 208 -16.92 9.70 -14.10
C GLN A 208 -18.29 10.13 -13.55
N GLY A 209 -19.38 9.87 -14.28
CA GLY A 209 -20.74 10.11 -13.80
C GLY A 209 -21.07 9.34 -12.52
N LYS A 210 -20.66 8.07 -12.45
CA LYS A 210 -20.74 7.23 -11.25
C LYS A 210 -20.00 7.84 -10.05
N LEU A 211 -18.79 8.37 -10.26
CA LEU A 211 -17.99 9.02 -9.22
C LEU A 211 -18.57 10.36 -8.74
N ASN A 212 -19.28 11.10 -9.59
CA ASN A 212 -19.85 12.40 -9.24
C ASN A 212 -20.92 12.29 -8.15
N GLY A 213 -21.60 11.13 -8.03
CA GLY A 213 -22.54 10.84 -6.95
C GLY A 213 -21.89 10.38 -5.64
N LYS A 214 -20.55 10.34 -5.57
CA LYS A 214 -19.79 9.92 -4.37
C LYS A 214 -19.15 11.11 -3.69
N ALA A 215 -18.66 10.90 -2.47
CA ALA A 215 -17.90 11.91 -1.73
C ALA A 215 -16.78 12.50 -2.61
N SER A 216 -16.53 13.80 -2.52
CA SER A 216 -15.62 14.53 -3.42
C SER A 216 -14.19 13.98 -3.43
N TRP A 217 -13.76 13.34 -2.35
CA TRP A 217 -12.44 12.73 -2.20
C TRP A 217 -12.31 11.31 -2.80
N THR A 218 -13.43 10.66 -3.18
CA THR A 218 -13.38 9.32 -3.78
C THR A 218 -12.65 9.37 -5.12
N ARG A 219 -11.73 8.46 -5.39
CA ARG A 219 -11.05 8.37 -6.69
C ARG A 219 -11.50 7.11 -7.42
N GLY A 220 -11.44 7.14 -8.74
CA GLY A 220 -11.73 6.00 -9.59
C GLY A 220 -10.46 5.40 -10.19
N VAL A 221 -10.43 4.09 -10.34
CA VAL A 221 -9.46 3.38 -11.15
C VAL A 221 -10.20 2.62 -12.25
N PHE A 222 -9.90 2.97 -13.50
CA PHE A 222 -10.46 2.28 -14.66
C PHE A 222 -9.41 1.32 -15.23
N ILE A 223 -9.71 0.03 -15.22
CA ILE A 223 -8.79 -1.02 -15.70
C ILE A 223 -9.32 -1.59 -17.02
N SER A 224 -8.60 -1.34 -18.12
CA SER A 224 -8.97 -1.81 -19.45
C SER A 224 -7.95 -2.80 -19.98
N TRP A 225 -8.36 -4.04 -20.29
CA TRP A 225 -7.46 -5.07 -20.80
C TRP A 225 -6.69 -4.61 -22.06
N GLN A 226 -7.42 -4.12 -23.07
CA GLN A 226 -6.84 -3.60 -24.32
C GLN A 226 -6.35 -2.16 -24.23
N GLY A 227 -6.43 -1.52 -23.06
CA GLY A 227 -6.06 -0.12 -22.91
C GLY A 227 -7.11 0.84 -23.48
N PHE A 228 -6.66 2.01 -23.93
CA PHE A 228 -7.49 3.17 -24.21
C PHE A 228 -7.09 3.79 -25.53
N SER A 229 -8.07 4.22 -26.32
CA SER A 229 -7.80 4.87 -27.61
C SER A 229 -7.25 6.27 -27.39
N SER A 230 -6.32 6.71 -28.23
CA SER A 230 -5.76 8.08 -28.20
C SER A 230 -6.86 9.15 -28.26
N ASP A 231 -7.82 8.95 -29.16
CA ASP A 231 -8.94 9.88 -29.36
C ASP A 231 -9.87 9.87 -28.14
N GLY A 232 -10.09 8.69 -27.54
CA GLY A 232 -10.86 8.54 -26.31
C GLY A 232 -10.24 9.23 -25.11
N LEU A 233 -8.92 9.11 -24.92
CA LEU A 233 -8.20 9.84 -23.87
C LEU A 233 -8.25 11.35 -24.09
N THR A 234 -8.04 11.79 -25.33
CA THR A 234 -8.11 13.20 -25.72
C THR A 234 -9.50 13.79 -25.48
N ALA A 235 -10.55 13.07 -25.89
CA ALA A 235 -11.93 13.51 -25.71
C ALA A 235 -12.38 13.48 -24.22
N PHE A 236 -11.86 12.54 -23.42
CA PHE A 236 -12.14 12.51 -21.98
C PHE A 236 -11.51 13.69 -21.23
N GLY A 237 -10.33 14.14 -21.67
CA GLY A 237 -9.65 15.33 -21.18
C GLY A 237 -8.96 15.14 -19.81
N ASN A 238 -8.48 16.27 -19.27
CA ASN A 238 -7.64 16.31 -18.07
C ASN A 238 -8.39 16.76 -16.81
N GLY A 239 -7.79 16.50 -15.64
CA GLY A 239 -8.31 16.96 -14.34
C GLY A 239 -9.44 16.10 -13.77
N ASN A 240 -9.63 14.90 -14.31
CA ASN A 240 -10.62 13.95 -13.87
C ASN A 240 -10.17 13.18 -12.60
N ARG A 241 -11.12 12.59 -11.87
CA ARG A 241 -10.85 11.80 -10.64
C ARG A 241 -10.52 10.34 -10.95
N ILE A 242 -10.21 10.02 -12.19
CA ILE A 242 -9.98 8.66 -12.71
C ILE A 242 -8.52 8.49 -13.09
N VAL A 243 -7.93 7.40 -12.62
CA VAL A 243 -6.64 6.88 -13.13
C VAL A 243 -6.90 5.64 -13.98
N CYS A 244 -6.27 5.58 -15.13
CA CYS A 244 -6.42 4.52 -16.11
C CYS A 244 -5.22 3.56 -16.07
N ILE A 245 -5.51 2.27 -16.13
CA ILE A 245 -4.51 1.18 -16.13
C ILE A 245 -4.86 0.21 -17.25
N SER A 246 -3.89 -0.09 -18.12
CA SER A 246 -4.08 -1.09 -19.18
C SER A 246 -3.70 -2.49 -18.69
N GLY A 247 -4.24 -3.53 -19.34
CA GLY A 247 -3.80 -4.92 -19.10
C GLY A 247 -2.31 -5.12 -19.36
N ARG A 248 -1.75 -4.37 -20.32
CA ARG A 248 -0.31 -4.34 -20.60
C ARG A 248 0.49 -3.78 -19.43
N ASP A 249 0.02 -2.70 -18.80
CA ASP A 249 0.68 -2.11 -17.64
C ASP A 249 0.79 -3.11 -16.48
N ILE A 250 -0.33 -3.79 -16.19
CA ILE A 250 -0.39 -4.80 -15.12
C ILE A 250 0.55 -5.96 -15.45
N HIS A 251 0.48 -6.49 -16.67
CA HIS A 251 1.31 -7.61 -17.08
C HIS A 251 2.81 -7.28 -17.02
N GLN A 252 3.22 -6.09 -17.48
CA GLN A 252 4.62 -5.65 -17.41
C GLN A 252 5.10 -5.41 -15.98
N CYS A 253 4.24 -4.85 -15.13
CA CYS A 253 4.49 -4.66 -13.70
C CYS A 253 4.76 -6.00 -13.02
N LEU A 254 3.87 -6.98 -13.19
CA LEU A 254 4.02 -8.31 -12.59
C LEU A 254 5.25 -9.04 -13.14
N LYS A 255 5.50 -8.98 -14.46
CA LYS A 255 6.68 -9.59 -15.08
C LYS A 255 7.98 -9.00 -14.54
N SER A 256 7.99 -7.70 -14.22
CA SER A 256 9.13 -7.01 -13.64
C SER A 256 9.24 -7.20 -12.12
N LYS A 257 8.36 -8.03 -11.52
CA LYS A 257 8.23 -8.23 -10.07
C LYS A 257 8.04 -6.92 -9.30
N ILE A 258 7.39 -5.95 -9.94
CA ILE A 258 7.02 -4.69 -9.31
C ILE A 258 5.65 -4.90 -8.63
N PRO A 259 5.52 -4.56 -7.34
CA PRO A 259 4.24 -4.61 -6.66
C PRO A 259 3.19 -3.72 -7.32
N PHE A 260 1.96 -4.20 -7.51
CA PHE A 260 0.90 -3.42 -8.14
C PHE A 260 0.64 -2.05 -7.46
N PRO A 261 0.67 -1.91 -6.12
CA PRO A 261 0.53 -0.61 -5.47
C PRO A 261 1.59 0.41 -5.89
N VAL A 262 2.81 -0.04 -6.21
CA VAL A 262 3.90 0.85 -6.67
C VAL A 262 3.60 1.39 -8.07
N LEU A 263 3.06 0.55 -8.97
CA LEU A 263 2.59 1.00 -10.28
C LEU A 263 1.44 2.00 -10.15
N LEU A 264 0.45 1.67 -9.32
CA LEU A 264 -0.73 2.51 -9.11
C LEU A 264 -0.32 3.87 -8.55
N GLU A 265 0.58 3.92 -7.56
CA GLU A 265 1.07 5.18 -7.01
C GLU A 265 1.81 6.02 -8.04
N ALA A 266 2.64 5.40 -8.89
CA ALA A 266 3.32 6.13 -9.96
C ALA A 266 2.33 6.73 -10.98
N LYS A 267 1.25 6.02 -11.29
CA LYS A 267 0.18 6.52 -12.17
C LYS A 267 -0.68 7.59 -11.50
N LEU A 268 -0.98 7.45 -10.21
CA LEU A 268 -1.66 8.47 -9.40
C LEU A 268 -0.86 9.77 -9.35
N ARG A 269 0.46 9.66 -9.16
CA ARG A 269 1.38 10.79 -9.21
C ARG A 269 1.35 11.48 -10.57
N HIS A 270 1.44 10.72 -11.66
CA HIS A 270 1.33 11.28 -13.02
C HIS A 270 0.03 12.06 -13.20
N ALA A 271 -1.10 11.44 -12.89
CA ALA A 271 -2.41 12.08 -13.01
C ALA A 271 -2.53 13.35 -12.15
N SER A 272 -1.88 13.36 -10.97
CA SER A 272 -1.86 14.53 -10.08
C SER A 272 -0.97 15.66 -10.60
N GLU A 273 0.16 15.34 -11.25
CA GLU A 273 1.13 16.32 -11.75
C GLU A 273 0.75 16.89 -13.12
N THR A 274 0.12 16.10 -14.00
CA THR A 274 -0.18 16.49 -15.40
C THR A 274 -1.67 16.67 -15.68
N GLY A 275 -2.53 16.09 -14.84
CA GLY A 275 -3.98 15.99 -15.09
C GLY A 275 -4.38 14.89 -16.07
N GLU A 276 -3.43 14.19 -16.69
CA GLU A 276 -3.72 13.11 -17.65
C GLU A 276 -4.08 11.82 -16.92
N CYS A 277 -5.22 11.20 -17.26
CA CYS A 277 -5.67 9.99 -16.58
C CYS A 277 -4.83 8.75 -16.90
N TYR A 278 -4.04 8.76 -17.98
CA TYR A 278 -3.27 7.59 -18.45
C TYR A 278 -1.85 7.95 -18.85
N ILE A 279 -0.90 7.14 -18.39
CA ILE A 279 0.46 7.05 -18.91
C ILE A 279 0.80 5.57 -19.08
N ALA A 280 1.33 5.17 -20.23
CA ALA A 280 1.74 3.78 -20.46
C ALA A 280 2.93 3.41 -19.56
N TYR A 281 2.98 2.16 -19.11
CA TYR A 281 4.03 1.66 -18.21
C TYR A 281 5.45 2.01 -18.68
N GLU A 282 5.75 1.87 -19.98
CA GLU A 282 7.07 2.14 -20.56
C GLU A 282 7.55 3.60 -20.39
N TYR A 283 6.66 4.54 -20.13
CA TYR A 283 6.98 5.96 -19.96
C TYR A 283 7.14 6.37 -18.48
N ILE A 284 6.89 5.47 -17.54
CA ILE A 284 7.01 5.77 -16.10
C ILE A 284 8.50 5.67 -15.68
N ARG A 285 9.12 6.83 -15.45
CA ARG A 285 10.57 6.92 -15.21
C ARG A 285 11.04 6.45 -13.82
N ASN A 286 10.15 6.49 -12.82
CA ASN A 286 10.50 6.33 -11.41
C ASN A 286 10.09 4.97 -10.81
N LEU A 287 9.78 3.99 -11.65
CA LEU A 287 9.53 2.64 -11.14
C LEU A 287 10.84 2.01 -10.66
N PRO A 288 10.85 1.32 -9.50
CA PRO A 288 12.00 0.55 -9.08
C PRO A 288 12.32 -0.45 -10.18
N LYS A 289 13.53 -0.35 -10.73
CA LYS A 289 14.04 -1.32 -11.69
C LYS A 289 14.49 -2.56 -10.92
N PRO A 290 14.31 -3.76 -11.50
CA PRO A 290 14.80 -5.00 -10.89
C PRO A 290 16.31 -4.97 -10.66
#